data_AF-A0A6S7I2C3-F1
#
_entry.id   AF-A0A6S7I2C3-F1
#
_cell.length_a   1.000
_cell.length_b   1.000
_cell.length_c   1.000
_cell.angle_alpha   90.00
_cell.angle_beta   90.00
_cell.angle_gamma   90.00
#
_symmetry.space_group_name_H-M   'P 1'
#
loop_
_entity.id
_entity.type
_entity.pdbx_description
1 polymer ?
#
loop_
_entity_poly.entity_id
_entity_poly.type
_entity_poly.pdbx_seq_one_letter_code
_entity_poly.pdbx_strand_id
1 'polypeptide(L)'
;MASYIQGYDEERFAIKINRNFLCLICFNVLKDPVLCPRNQHCFCRACITKHLENSRRCPTCADELTVETLAEPNRMVKDYLDELNIHCVYNNRGCEEIVQLQHLDIHEATCGFTPAVCTNPGCGVTLNQRDLINHESELCEFRKLKCHSCGQMAKTLADMEKRMATMATNLATVETNVATNIATVVAMETFMNDIQTNVANVQTVVETQIANVEKNMERNTTDIKTDMEGKLEAVNNEVRGLKTALVEGFDEMKDVLVKMEDKIEENARKVRNTASGDKENIIVAGGYGTDSVEMFNWRQRTWSPLQSLPKKRYAATSFVFNNHVTIAGGCCSDFVDDMIRMNINPNPDLSTHWSDCPVKLPGKLVYHSSVLYNDQLIVTGGHNGNGVSDCIDEGQLTPPYTAKTLSRMPEPRLYHSTQLFDDSLLIMGGSTTASYPDNLSSVVLYDIKKNECKQLAPLPYEVSDMATVRWGDNVIVIGGIDKRGNRLDTVIIYNVKTEQSCMLPPMRCKRWGYAAVVIGNNIVVLGGEDEQGRSLKSVEAFNFESYTWQELPEMSRARWRHTAVVV
;
A
#
# COMPACT_ATOMS: atom_id res chain seq x y z
N MET A 1 53.88 43.94 -74.50
CA MET A 1 55.01 43.80 -75.44
C MET A 1 54.85 42.49 -76.19
N ALA A 2 54.17 42.53 -77.33
CA ALA A 2 54.16 41.41 -78.25
C ALA A 2 54.80 41.88 -79.56
N SER A 3 55.90 41.21 -79.86
CA SER A 3 56.85 41.44 -80.94
C SER A 3 56.24 41.02 -82.29
N TYR A 4 55.20 41.70 -82.76
CA TYR A 4 54.54 41.36 -84.04
C TYR A 4 54.86 42.35 -85.16
N ILE A 5 56.14 42.45 -85.51
CA ILE A 5 56.61 43.26 -86.65
C ILE A 5 57.01 42.34 -87.83
N GLN A 6 56.78 41.03 -87.73
CA GLN A 6 57.18 40.02 -88.73
C GLN A 6 55.97 39.22 -89.26
N GLY A 7 56.20 38.39 -90.28
CA GLY A 7 55.20 37.50 -90.88
C GLY A 7 54.66 36.44 -89.91
N TYR A 8 53.57 35.77 -90.31
CA TYR A 8 52.92 34.73 -89.53
C TYR A 8 53.76 33.45 -89.51
N ASP A 9 53.99 32.88 -88.32
CA ASP A 9 54.71 31.62 -88.16
C ASP A 9 54.04 30.49 -88.95
N GLU A 10 54.81 29.75 -89.75
CA GLU A 10 54.30 28.68 -90.62
C GLU A 10 53.67 27.55 -89.79
N GLU A 11 54.18 27.28 -88.58
CA GLU A 11 53.67 26.21 -87.71
C GLU A 11 52.24 26.48 -87.22
N ARG A 12 51.78 27.73 -87.30
CA ARG A 12 50.40 28.08 -86.93
C ARG A 12 49.38 27.71 -88.01
N PHE A 13 49.79 27.38 -89.23
CA PHE A 13 48.85 27.05 -90.29
C PHE A 13 48.50 25.57 -90.27
N ALA A 14 47.22 25.26 -90.51
CA ALA A 14 46.72 23.88 -90.52
C ALA A 14 47.29 23.04 -91.69
N ILE A 15 47.84 23.71 -92.70
CA ILE A 15 48.47 23.10 -93.87
C ILE A 15 49.86 23.67 -94.09
N LYS A 16 50.73 22.89 -94.74
CA LYS A 16 52.05 23.37 -95.16
C LYS A 16 51.91 24.42 -96.26
N ILE A 17 52.51 25.58 -96.06
CA ILE A 17 52.39 26.70 -96.99
C ILE A 17 53.46 26.62 -98.08
N ASN A 18 53.07 26.93 -99.32
CA ASN A 18 54.03 26.98 -100.42
C ASN A 18 55.06 28.10 -100.17
N ARG A 19 56.35 27.80 -100.37
CA ARG A 19 57.47 28.73 -100.17
C ARG A 19 57.31 30.07 -100.91
N ASN A 20 56.56 30.10 -102.00
CA ASN A 20 56.28 31.32 -102.74
C ASN A 20 55.45 32.36 -101.94
N PHE A 21 54.78 31.93 -100.88
CA PHE A 21 54.01 32.80 -99.97
C PHE A 21 54.77 33.11 -98.67
N LEU A 22 56.07 32.85 -98.65
CA LEU A 22 56.94 33.23 -97.55
C LEU A 22 57.65 34.55 -97.86
N CYS A 23 57.79 35.39 -96.85
CA CYS A 23 58.56 36.61 -96.94
C CYS A 23 60.04 36.30 -97.12
N LEU A 24 60.69 36.89 -98.13
CA LEU A 24 62.12 36.66 -98.37
C LEU A 24 63.07 37.33 -97.34
N ILE A 25 62.53 38.06 -96.34
CA ILE A 25 63.30 38.67 -95.25
C ILE A 25 63.14 37.90 -93.94
N CYS A 26 61.88 37.67 -93.50
CA CYS A 26 61.63 36.97 -92.23
C CYS A 26 61.38 35.47 -92.40
N PHE A 27 61.29 34.97 -93.63
CA PHE A 27 61.03 33.57 -93.98
C PHE A 27 59.70 32.99 -93.49
N ASN A 28 58.88 33.80 -92.82
CA ASN A 28 57.53 33.45 -92.37
C ASN A 28 56.47 33.72 -93.43
N VAL A 29 55.26 33.17 -93.24
CA VAL A 29 54.12 33.40 -94.12
C VAL A 29 53.77 34.88 -94.16
N LEU A 30 53.51 35.39 -95.36
CA LEU A 30 53.38 36.83 -95.61
C LEU A 30 52.26 37.47 -94.78
N LYS A 31 52.62 38.40 -93.90
CA LYS A 31 51.71 39.37 -93.28
C LYS A 31 51.76 40.70 -94.04
N ASP A 32 50.60 41.18 -94.50
CA ASP A 32 50.46 42.37 -95.34
C ASP A 32 51.46 42.38 -96.52
N PRO A 33 51.27 41.49 -97.52
CA PRO A 33 52.23 41.24 -98.59
C PRO A 33 52.40 42.44 -99.53
N VAL A 34 53.65 42.72 -99.91
CA VAL A 34 54.05 43.74 -100.90
C VAL A 34 55.12 43.21 -101.84
N LEU A 35 55.16 43.72 -103.07
CA LEU A 35 56.02 43.26 -104.15
C LEU A 35 57.01 44.32 -104.61
N CYS A 36 58.19 43.88 -105.03
CA CYS A 36 59.08 44.67 -105.88
C CYS A 36 58.46 44.76 -107.30
N PRO A 37 58.23 45.95 -107.89
CA PRO A 37 57.47 46.09 -109.14
C PRO A 37 58.07 45.35 -110.34
N ARG A 38 59.40 45.32 -110.48
CA ARG A 38 60.06 44.75 -111.67
C ARG A 38 60.12 43.23 -111.65
N ASN A 39 60.59 42.67 -110.55
CA ASN A 39 60.90 41.24 -110.42
C ASN A 39 59.92 40.48 -109.50
N GLN A 40 58.88 41.15 -108.98
CA GLN A 40 57.80 40.58 -108.18
C GLN A 40 58.25 39.76 -106.95
N HIS A 41 59.41 40.08 -106.37
CA HIS A 41 59.83 39.53 -105.09
C HIS A 41 58.89 39.98 -103.97
N CYS A 42 58.42 39.04 -103.14
CA CYS A 42 57.39 39.28 -102.13
C CYS A 42 57.94 39.37 -100.71
N PHE A 43 57.43 40.35 -99.96
CA PHE A 43 57.84 40.63 -98.59
C PHE A 43 56.64 41.02 -97.73
N CYS A 44 56.74 40.82 -96.41
CA CYS A 44 55.84 41.48 -95.47
C CYS A 44 56.13 42.99 -95.49
N ARG A 45 55.09 43.83 -95.49
CA ARG A 45 55.24 45.29 -95.51
C ARG A 45 56.17 45.78 -94.41
N ALA A 46 55.96 45.34 -93.17
CA ALA A 46 56.81 45.72 -92.05
C ALA A 46 58.29 45.30 -92.23
N CYS A 47 58.54 44.13 -92.82
CA CYS A 47 59.90 43.62 -93.05
C CYS A 47 60.64 44.43 -94.13
N ILE A 48 60.00 44.68 -95.27
CA ILE A 48 60.64 45.43 -96.35
C ILE A 48 60.77 46.91 -96.00
N THR A 49 59.77 47.52 -95.35
CA THR A 49 59.86 48.92 -94.91
C THR A 49 61.08 49.14 -94.02
N LYS A 50 61.30 48.26 -93.03
CA LYS A 50 62.48 48.33 -92.15
C LYS A 50 63.80 48.11 -92.90
N HIS A 51 63.82 47.26 -93.92
CA HIS A 51 65.00 47.12 -94.78
C HIS A 51 65.25 48.40 -95.59
N LEU A 52 64.19 48.99 -96.14
CA LEU A 52 64.26 50.17 -97.00
C LEU A 52 64.66 51.45 -96.26
N GLU A 53 64.45 51.52 -94.95
CA GLU A 53 65.01 52.57 -94.08
C GLU A 53 66.54 52.66 -94.20
N ASN A 54 67.20 51.52 -94.43
CA ASN A 54 68.66 51.42 -94.46
C ASN A 54 69.23 51.15 -95.87
N SER A 55 68.42 50.66 -96.81
CA SER A 55 68.83 50.25 -98.15
C SER A 55 67.75 50.63 -99.16
N ARG A 56 68.00 51.55 -100.10
CA ARG A 56 67.03 51.92 -101.16
C ARG A 56 66.96 50.89 -102.30
N ARG A 57 67.17 49.62 -101.98
CA ARG A 57 67.26 48.52 -102.95
C ARG A 57 66.52 47.29 -102.47
N CYS A 58 66.02 46.51 -103.41
CA CYS A 58 65.43 45.21 -103.16
C CYS A 58 66.49 44.23 -102.63
N PRO A 59 66.25 43.54 -101.50
CA PRO A 59 67.21 42.59 -100.93
C PRO A 59 67.60 41.45 -101.88
N THR A 60 66.72 41.08 -102.82
CA THR A 60 66.90 39.88 -103.64
C THR A 60 67.52 40.18 -105.00
N CYS A 61 67.08 41.23 -105.71
CA CYS A 61 67.59 41.59 -107.05
C CYS A 61 68.45 42.85 -107.07
N ALA A 62 68.61 43.55 -105.95
CA ALA A 62 69.34 44.81 -105.84
C ALA A 62 68.81 45.97 -106.70
N ASP A 63 67.63 45.83 -107.32
CA ASP A 63 66.94 46.93 -108.02
C ASP A 63 66.59 48.07 -107.04
N GLU A 64 66.58 49.30 -107.53
CA GLU A 64 66.13 50.45 -106.76
C GLU A 64 64.67 50.30 -106.34
N LEU A 65 64.42 50.45 -105.04
CA LEU A 65 63.11 50.23 -104.43
C LEU A 65 62.94 51.18 -103.23
N THR A 66 61.78 51.80 -103.12
CA THR A 66 61.38 52.70 -102.02
C THR A 66 60.00 52.28 -101.50
N VAL A 67 59.64 52.70 -100.28
CA VAL A 67 58.35 52.33 -99.66
C VAL A 67 57.16 52.76 -100.52
N GLU A 68 57.27 53.91 -101.19
CA GLU A 68 56.25 54.48 -102.08
C GLU A 68 56.13 53.74 -103.42
N THR A 69 57.19 53.05 -103.85
CA THR A 69 57.21 52.33 -105.13
C THR A 69 56.87 50.85 -104.98
N LEU A 70 56.56 50.37 -103.78
CA LEU A 70 56.11 49.00 -103.54
C LEU A 70 54.78 48.74 -104.25
N ALA A 71 54.71 47.66 -105.02
CA ALA A 71 53.49 47.22 -105.67
C ALA A 71 52.66 46.33 -104.73
N GLU A 72 51.35 46.40 -104.84
CA GLU A 72 50.46 45.44 -104.19
C GLU A 72 50.38 44.14 -105.00
N PRO A 73 50.30 42.98 -104.34
CA PRO A 73 50.08 41.73 -105.03
C PRO A 73 48.70 41.69 -105.69
N ASN A 74 48.57 40.90 -106.76
CA ASN A 74 47.29 40.69 -107.41
C ASN A 74 46.28 40.08 -106.42
N ARG A 75 45.01 40.44 -106.59
CA ARG A 75 43.89 40.03 -105.73
C ARG A 75 43.86 38.52 -105.47
N MET A 76 44.16 37.69 -106.46
CA MET A 76 44.21 36.22 -106.28
C MET A 76 45.19 35.76 -105.18
N VAL A 77 46.32 36.44 -105.01
CA VAL A 77 47.32 36.11 -103.98
C VAL A 77 46.81 36.52 -102.60
N LYS A 78 46.14 37.67 -102.52
CA LYS A 78 45.52 38.16 -101.29
C LYS A 78 44.35 37.27 -100.85
N ASP A 79 43.44 36.98 -101.77
CA ASP A 79 42.30 36.09 -101.54
C ASP A 79 42.78 34.69 -101.10
N TYR A 80 43.82 34.15 -101.72
CA TYR A 80 44.40 32.87 -101.30
C TYR A 80 44.98 32.91 -99.87
N LEU A 81 45.72 33.97 -99.52
CA LEU A 81 46.25 34.12 -98.16
C LEU A 81 45.13 34.30 -97.12
N ASP A 82 44.11 35.08 -97.46
CA ASP A 82 42.95 35.38 -96.60
C ASP A 82 42.12 34.13 -96.29
N GLU A 83 42.06 33.16 -97.22
CA GLU A 83 41.39 31.87 -97.06
C GLU A 83 42.18 30.83 -96.25
N LEU A 84 43.48 31.07 -95.98
CA LEU A 84 44.29 30.12 -95.23
C LEU A 84 43.80 29.99 -93.79
N ASN A 85 43.73 28.75 -93.31
CA ASN A 85 43.33 28.43 -91.95
C ASN A 85 44.54 28.44 -91.02
N ILE A 86 44.47 29.28 -89.99
CA ILE A 86 45.54 29.51 -89.01
C ILE A 86 45.00 29.33 -87.59
N HIS A 87 45.79 28.68 -86.74
CA HIS A 87 45.54 28.58 -85.31
C HIS A 87 45.67 29.95 -84.64
N CYS A 88 44.77 30.22 -83.69
CA CYS A 88 44.86 31.38 -82.82
C CYS A 88 46.23 31.47 -82.13
N VAL A 89 46.75 32.68 -81.93
CA VAL A 89 48.04 32.90 -81.25
C VAL A 89 48.05 32.39 -79.81
N TYR A 90 46.86 32.27 -79.21
CA TYR A 90 46.66 31.77 -77.85
C TYR A 90 46.36 30.26 -77.81
N ASN A 91 46.69 29.49 -78.86
CA ASN A 91 46.54 28.03 -78.86
C ASN A 91 47.29 27.39 -77.68
N ASN A 92 48.50 27.85 -77.39
CA ASN A 92 49.26 27.41 -76.21
C ASN A 92 48.62 27.75 -74.85
N ARG A 93 47.61 28.63 -74.81
CA ARG A 93 46.80 28.95 -73.62
C ARG A 93 45.47 28.19 -73.57
N GLY A 94 45.20 27.36 -74.58
CA GLY A 94 44.01 26.50 -74.68
C GLY A 94 43.00 26.91 -75.76
N CYS A 95 43.30 27.90 -76.62
CA CYS A 95 42.41 28.23 -77.74
C CYS A 95 42.61 27.28 -78.93
N GLU A 96 41.76 26.28 -79.06
CA GLU A 96 41.84 25.30 -80.16
C GLU A 96 41.25 25.81 -81.48
N GLU A 97 40.73 27.04 -81.52
CA GLU A 97 40.10 27.63 -82.70
C GLU A 97 41.08 27.80 -83.87
N ILE A 98 40.66 27.30 -85.03
CA ILE A 98 41.30 27.48 -86.33
C ILE A 98 40.40 28.42 -87.12
N VAL A 99 40.91 29.60 -87.48
CA VAL A 99 40.16 30.63 -88.20
C VAL A 99 40.82 30.93 -89.54
N GLN A 100 40.03 31.41 -90.50
CA GLN A 100 40.58 31.96 -91.74
C GLN A 100 41.38 33.22 -91.42
N LEU A 101 42.51 33.41 -92.11
CA LEU A 101 43.45 34.49 -91.86
C LEU A 101 42.77 35.87 -91.88
N GLN A 102 41.80 36.09 -92.77
CA GLN A 102 41.02 37.33 -92.84
C GLN A 102 40.24 37.68 -91.56
N HIS A 103 39.87 36.69 -90.75
CA HIS A 103 39.10 36.86 -89.53
C HIS A 103 39.95 36.76 -88.25
N LEU A 104 41.26 36.55 -88.39
CA LEU A 104 42.15 36.31 -87.27
C LEU A 104 42.18 37.48 -86.29
N ASP A 105 42.30 38.71 -86.78
CA ASP A 105 42.40 39.90 -85.91
C ASP A 105 41.12 40.12 -85.08
N ILE A 106 39.95 39.79 -85.64
CA ILE A 106 38.65 39.88 -84.96
C ILE A 106 38.57 38.82 -83.86
N HIS A 107 38.98 37.58 -84.17
CA HIS A 107 39.02 36.51 -83.20
C HIS A 107 40.00 36.82 -82.07
N GLU A 108 41.24 37.21 -82.37
CA GLU A 108 42.27 37.49 -81.34
C GLU A 108 41.86 38.65 -80.41
N ALA A 109 41.12 39.65 -80.93
CA ALA A 109 40.58 40.75 -80.12
C ALA A 109 39.48 40.31 -79.13
N THR A 110 38.76 39.22 -79.43
CA THR A 110 37.63 38.73 -78.63
C THR A 110 37.87 37.36 -77.99
N CYS A 111 39.07 36.80 -78.17
CA CYS A 111 39.41 35.47 -77.71
C CYS A 111 39.38 35.40 -76.18
N GLY A 112 38.59 34.46 -75.64
CA GLY A 112 38.48 34.24 -74.19
C GLY A 112 39.79 33.77 -73.53
N PHE A 113 40.79 33.35 -74.32
CA PHE A 113 42.10 32.91 -73.85
C PHE A 113 43.16 34.02 -73.85
N THR A 114 42.79 35.22 -74.30
CA THR A 114 43.66 36.40 -74.21
C THR A 114 44.08 36.61 -72.74
N PRO A 115 45.38 36.83 -72.45
CA PRO A 115 45.85 37.03 -71.08
C PRO A 115 45.25 38.29 -70.45
N ALA A 116 44.70 38.14 -69.24
CA ALA A 116 44.12 39.23 -68.47
C ALA A 116 44.60 39.18 -67.01
N VAL A 117 44.89 40.34 -66.42
CA VAL A 117 45.44 40.44 -65.06
C VAL A 117 44.32 40.75 -64.08
N CYS A 118 44.28 40.04 -62.94
CA CYS A 118 43.33 40.29 -61.87
C CYS A 118 43.40 41.73 -61.34
N THR A 119 42.25 42.38 -61.26
CA THR A 119 42.08 43.78 -60.83
C THR A 119 42.03 43.94 -59.30
N ASN A 120 41.90 42.85 -58.54
CA ASN A 120 41.92 42.91 -57.07
C ASN A 120 43.30 43.37 -56.57
N PRO A 121 43.37 44.43 -55.73
CA PRO A 121 44.63 44.97 -55.24
C PRO A 121 45.45 43.92 -54.48
N GLY A 122 46.66 43.63 -54.97
CA GLY A 122 47.58 42.67 -54.35
C GLY A 122 47.59 41.26 -54.97
N CYS A 123 46.65 40.94 -55.88
CA CYS A 123 46.64 39.63 -56.54
C CYS A 123 47.68 39.51 -57.66
N GLY A 124 47.59 40.37 -58.70
CA GLY A 124 48.57 40.41 -59.80
C GLY A 124 48.64 39.17 -60.71
N VAL A 125 47.79 38.15 -60.48
CA VAL A 125 47.78 36.91 -61.27
C VAL A 125 47.25 37.16 -62.69
N THR A 126 47.91 36.58 -63.70
CA THR A 126 47.46 36.61 -65.11
C THR A 126 46.70 35.34 -65.45
N LEU A 127 45.44 35.48 -65.85
CA LEU A 127 44.52 34.40 -66.20
C LEU A 127 44.03 34.55 -67.65
N ASN A 128 43.20 33.62 -68.12
CA ASN A 128 42.49 33.78 -69.39
C ASN A 128 41.31 34.73 -69.19
N GLN A 129 41.05 35.62 -70.16
CA GLN A 129 39.98 36.62 -70.11
C GLN A 129 38.62 36.04 -69.68
N ARG A 130 38.28 34.84 -70.16
CA ARG A 130 37.02 34.14 -69.84
C ARG A 130 36.91 33.73 -68.36
N ASP A 131 38.03 33.48 -67.70
CA ASP A 131 38.10 32.97 -66.33
C ASP A 131 38.29 34.11 -65.31
N LEU A 132 38.58 35.33 -65.79
CA LEU A 132 38.90 36.49 -64.96
C LEU A 132 37.78 36.85 -63.99
N ILE A 133 36.53 36.90 -64.47
CA ILE A 133 35.38 37.32 -63.66
C ILE A 133 35.17 36.34 -62.50
N ASN A 134 35.15 35.04 -62.79
CA ASN A 134 34.97 34.00 -61.77
C ASN A 134 36.12 34.00 -60.76
N HIS A 135 37.35 34.24 -61.21
CA HIS A 135 38.46 34.41 -60.28
C HIS A 135 38.26 35.63 -59.37
N GLU A 136 37.99 36.81 -59.94
CA GLU A 136 37.84 38.04 -59.16
C GLU A 136 36.70 38.00 -58.15
N SER A 137 35.57 37.38 -58.52
CA SER A 137 34.38 37.30 -57.67
C SER A 137 34.43 36.14 -56.69
N GLU A 138 34.87 34.95 -57.10
CA GLU A 138 34.68 33.72 -56.33
C GLU A 138 35.96 33.10 -55.75
N LEU A 139 37.08 33.20 -56.47
CA LEU A 139 38.27 32.39 -56.16
C LEU A 139 39.47 33.21 -55.68
N CYS A 140 39.50 34.52 -55.93
CA CYS A 140 40.62 35.37 -55.59
C CYS A 140 40.70 35.57 -54.06
N GLU A 141 41.80 35.14 -53.45
CA GLU A 141 42.03 35.31 -52.01
C GLU A 141 42.09 36.77 -51.57
N PHE A 142 42.39 37.69 -52.51
CA PHE A 142 42.45 39.13 -52.28
C PHE A 142 41.12 39.85 -52.59
N ARG A 143 40.02 39.12 -52.84
CA ARG A 143 38.69 39.69 -53.08
C ARG A 143 38.16 40.40 -51.84
N LYS A 144 37.56 41.58 -52.01
CA LYS A 144 36.92 42.32 -50.91
C LYS A 144 35.45 41.91 -50.78
N LEU A 145 35.10 41.24 -49.69
CA LEU A 145 33.72 40.88 -49.34
C LEU A 145 33.04 42.05 -48.60
N LYS A 146 31.89 42.53 -49.11
CA LYS A 146 31.01 43.43 -48.35
C LYS A 146 30.09 42.59 -47.47
N CYS A 147 30.25 42.73 -46.15
CA CYS A 147 29.50 41.95 -45.16
C CYS A 147 28.22 42.70 -44.71
N HIS A 148 27.08 41.99 -44.67
CA HIS A 148 25.76 42.52 -44.31
C HIS A 148 25.41 42.33 -42.81
N SER A 149 26.33 41.82 -41.98
CA SER A 149 26.03 41.41 -40.60
C SER A 149 27.20 41.58 -39.61
N CYS A 150 28.13 42.48 -39.90
CA CYS A 150 29.40 42.58 -39.16
C CYS A 150 29.23 43.21 -37.75
N GLY A 151 28.13 43.95 -37.52
CA GLY A 151 27.78 44.47 -36.18
C GLY A 151 27.18 43.41 -35.25
N GLN A 152 26.59 42.35 -35.79
CA GLN A 152 25.99 41.25 -35.02
C GLN A 152 27.04 40.20 -34.63
N MET A 153 28.02 39.97 -35.51
CA MET A 153 29.14 39.06 -35.23
C MET A 153 30.09 39.59 -34.14
N ALA A 154 30.37 40.90 -34.10
CA ALA A 154 31.17 41.48 -33.03
C ALA A 154 30.49 41.41 -31.65
N LYS A 155 29.17 41.65 -31.60
CA LYS A 155 28.38 41.50 -30.37
C LYS A 155 28.29 40.03 -29.90
N THR A 156 28.12 39.09 -30.82
CA THR A 156 28.05 37.66 -30.49
C THR A 156 29.40 37.10 -30.03
N LEU A 157 30.52 37.55 -30.59
CA LEU A 157 31.87 37.19 -30.11
C LEU A 157 32.12 37.74 -28.69
N ALA A 158 31.79 39.01 -28.42
CA ALA A 158 31.93 39.59 -27.08
C ALA A 158 30.99 38.93 -26.04
N ASP A 159 29.75 38.60 -26.43
CA ASP A 159 28.83 37.84 -25.58
C ASP A 159 29.30 36.40 -25.32
N MET A 160 29.94 35.76 -26.31
CA MET A 160 30.55 34.45 -26.14
C MET A 160 31.73 34.49 -25.18
N GLU A 161 32.62 35.48 -25.28
CA GLU A 161 33.73 35.67 -24.33
C GLU A 161 33.22 35.91 -22.90
N LYS A 162 32.20 36.75 -22.74
CA LYS A 162 31.57 37.00 -21.43
C LYS A 162 30.91 35.73 -20.87
N ARG A 163 30.25 34.94 -21.71
CA ARG A 163 29.65 33.65 -21.31
C ARG A 163 30.72 32.61 -20.96
N MET A 164 31.84 32.54 -21.69
CA MET A 164 32.96 31.67 -21.36
C MET A 164 33.62 32.06 -20.04
N ALA A 165 33.82 33.35 -19.79
CA ALA A 165 34.32 33.85 -18.51
C ALA A 165 33.36 33.51 -17.35
N THR A 166 32.04 33.69 -17.57
CA THR A 166 31.01 33.31 -16.59
C THR A 166 30.96 31.79 -16.37
N MET A 167 31.17 31.00 -17.42
CA MET A 167 31.20 29.55 -17.33
C MET A 167 32.45 29.07 -16.58
N ALA A 168 33.60 29.73 -16.75
CA ALA A 168 34.80 29.47 -15.98
C ALA A 168 34.61 29.78 -14.48
N THR A 169 33.98 30.91 -14.13
CA THR A 169 33.68 31.24 -12.72
C THR A 169 32.65 30.28 -12.11
N ASN A 170 31.64 29.89 -12.90
CA ASN A 170 30.66 28.90 -12.46
C ASN A 170 31.29 27.52 -12.27
N LEU A 171 32.21 27.12 -13.15
CA LEU A 171 32.93 25.86 -13.03
C LEU A 171 33.81 25.84 -11.77
N ALA A 172 34.55 26.92 -11.49
CA ALA A 172 35.31 27.05 -10.24
C ALA A 172 34.39 27.00 -9.00
N THR A 173 33.20 27.62 -9.08
CA THR A 173 32.20 27.55 -8.00
C THR A 173 31.70 26.12 -7.82
N VAL A 174 31.40 25.41 -8.92
CA VAL A 174 31.00 24.00 -8.88
C VAL A 174 32.11 23.14 -8.28
N GLU A 175 33.37 23.34 -8.64
CA GLU A 175 34.50 22.63 -8.04
C GLU A 175 34.58 22.84 -6.53
N THR A 176 34.42 24.09 -6.06
CA THR A 176 34.41 24.37 -4.61
C THR A 176 33.21 23.75 -3.89
N ASN A 177 32.03 23.75 -4.52
CA ASN A 177 30.84 23.13 -3.96
C ASN A 177 30.98 21.60 -3.92
N VAL A 178 31.55 20.99 -4.96
CA VAL A 178 31.84 19.55 -5.00
C VAL A 178 32.85 19.19 -3.92
N ALA A 179 33.93 19.97 -3.74
CA ALA A 179 34.89 19.74 -2.68
C ALA A 179 34.27 19.84 -1.27
N THR A 180 33.39 20.83 -1.05
CA THR A 180 32.66 21.00 0.21
C THR A 180 31.70 19.83 0.46
N ASN A 181 30.97 19.40 -0.56
CA ASN A 181 30.04 18.26 -0.47
C ASN A 181 30.78 16.93 -0.23
N ILE A 182 31.96 16.75 -0.82
CA ILE A 182 32.80 15.58 -0.52
C ILE A 182 33.22 15.59 0.95
N ALA A 183 33.65 16.75 1.48
CA ALA A 183 34.02 16.87 2.89
C ALA A 183 32.84 16.57 3.84
N THR A 184 31.62 17.01 3.52
CA THR A 184 30.44 16.71 4.34
C THR A 184 30.05 15.23 4.26
N VAL A 185 30.16 14.59 3.10
CA VAL A 185 29.91 13.15 2.95
C VAL A 185 30.91 12.33 3.79
N VAL A 186 32.20 12.69 3.76
CA VAL A 186 33.22 12.03 4.58
C VAL A 186 32.95 12.21 6.08
N ALA A 187 32.55 13.42 6.51
CA ALA A 187 32.16 13.64 7.91
C ALA A 187 30.95 12.77 8.31
N MET A 188 29.97 12.63 7.43
CA MET A 188 28.80 11.78 7.69
C MET A 188 29.17 10.29 7.75
N GLU A 189 30.13 9.84 6.95
CA GLU A 189 30.68 8.48 7.00
C GLU A 189 31.38 8.21 8.34
N THR A 190 32.19 9.15 8.84
CA THR A 190 32.81 9.02 10.17
C THR A 190 31.77 8.94 11.29
N PHE A 191 30.73 9.78 11.23
CA PHE A 191 29.65 9.76 12.21
C PHE A 191 28.85 8.46 12.18
N MET A 192 28.61 7.90 10.99
CA MET A 192 27.94 6.60 10.83
C MET A 192 28.76 5.46 11.45
N ASN A 193 30.09 5.49 11.32
CA ASN A 193 30.98 4.51 11.95
C ASN A 193 30.96 4.61 13.49
N ASP A 194 30.90 5.83 14.04
CA ASP A 194 30.75 6.05 15.48
C ASP A 194 29.40 5.53 16.00
N ILE A 195 28.30 5.78 15.26
CA ILE A 195 26.99 5.22 15.58
C ILE A 195 27.04 3.69 15.58
N GLN A 196 27.62 3.08 14.54
CA GLN A 196 27.73 1.62 14.46
C GLN A 196 28.47 1.04 15.67
N THR A 197 29.57 1.68 16.07
CA THR A 197 30.35 1.27 17.25
C THR A 197 29.53 1.40 18.54
N ASN A 198 28.80 2.50 18.71
CA ASN A 198 27.93 2.71 19.87
C ASN A 198 26.78 1.70 19.93
N VAL A 199 26.16 1.39 18.79
CA VAL A 199 25.11 0.37 18.69
C VAL A 199 25.65 -1.00 19.08
N ALA A 200 26.84 -1.38 18.62
CA ALA A 200 27.48 -2.65 19.00
C ALA A 200 27.76 -2.72 20.51
N ASN A 201 28.22 -1.62 21.11
CA ASN A 201 28.44 -1.55 22.56
C ASN A 201 27.13 -1.68 23.34
N VAL A 202 26.07 -0.98 22.94
CA VAL A 202 24.75 -1.08 23.57
C VAL A 202 24.18 -2.48 23.44
N GLN A 203 24.29 -3.10 22.26
CA GLN A 203 23.85 -4.47 22.02
C GLN A 203 24.51 -5.44 23.00
N THR A 204 25.84 -5.33 23.17
CA THR A 204 26.60 -6.18 24.10
C THR A 204 26.14 -6.00 25.55
N VAL A 205 25.86 -4.76 25.97
CA VAL A 205 25.36 -4.47 27.33
C VAL A 205 23.96 -5.07 27.54
N VAL A 206 23.07 -4.91 26.56
CA VAL A 206 21.70 -5.44 26.62
C VAL A 206 21.71 -6.96 26.69
N GLU A 207 22.50 -7.63 25.84
CA GLU A 207 22.66 -9.09 25.87
C GLU A 207 23.20 -9.60 27.22
N THR A 208 24.18 -8.90 27.78
CA THR A 208 24.72 -9.23 29.11
C THR A 208 23.69 -9.04 30.22
N GLN A 209 22.86 -7.99 30.14
CA GLN A 209 21.79 -7.76 31.11
C GLN A 209 20.69 -8.82 31.00
N ILE A 210 20.28 -9.19 29.78
CA ILE A 210 19.30 -10.26 29.54
C ILE A 210 19.79 -11.57 30.16
N ALA A 211 21.03 -11.98 29.87
CA ALA A 211 21.61 -13.21 30.43
C ALA A 211 21.66 -13.20 31.96
N ASN A 212 21.95 -12.06 32.58
CA ASN A 212 21.92 -11.92 34.05
C ASN A 212 20.50 -12.01 34.62
N VAL A 213 19.50 -11.42 33.95
CA VAL A 213 18.10 -11.49 34.36
C VAL A 213 17.58 -12.92 34.24
N GLU A 214 17.87 -13.61 33.13
CA GLU A 214 17.51 -15.02 32.93
C GLU A 214 18.08 -15.90 34.04
N LYS A 215 19.37 -15.77 34.33
CA LYS A 215 20.04 -16.52 35.40
C LYS A 215 19.44 -16.25 36.78
N ASN A 216 19.09 -15.00 37.08
CA ASN A 216 18.44 -14.64 38.33
C ASN A 216 17.01 -15.20 38.41
N MET A 217 16.29 -15.19 37.29
CA MET A 217 14.93 -15.73 37.21
C MET A 217 14.93 -17.25 37.41
N GLU A 218 15.84 -17.98 36.76
CA GLU A 218 16.02 -19.43 36.95
C GLU A 218 16.33 -19.78 38.41
N ARG A 219 17.23 -19.02 39.05
CA ARG A 219 17.55 -19.20 40.46
C ARG A 219 16.33 -18.96 41.35
N ASN A 220 15.62 -17.85 41.16
CA ASN A 220 14.42 -17.53 41.92
C ASN A 220 13.31 -18.57 41.73
N THR A 221 13.10 -19.06 40.51
CA THR A 221 12.13 -20.13 40.23
C THR A 221 12.50 -21.42 40.94
N THR A 222 13.80 -21.78 40.97
CA THR A 222 14.28 -22.97 41.67
C THR A 222 14.11 -22.83 43.19
N ASP A 223 14.44 -21.67 43.76
CA ASP A 223 14.30 -21.39 45.18
C ASP A 223 12.81 -21.43 45.61
N ILE A 224 11.92 -20.79 44.84
CA ILE A 224 10.45 -20.81 45.08
C ILE A 224 9.91 -22.24 44.98
N LYS A 225 10.33 -23.00 43.95
CA LYS A 225 9.88 -24.38 43.78
C LYS A 225 10.28 -25.23 44.99
N THR A 226 11.51 -25.10 45.46
CA THR A 226 12.02 -25.86 46.60
C THR A 226 11.30 -25.48 47.90
N ASP A 227 11.00 -24.19 48.12
CA ASP A 227 10.21 -23.73 49.27
C ASP A 227 8.76 -24.23 49.21
N MET A 228 8.11 -24.18 48.04
CA MET A 228 6.75 -24.70 47.85
C MET A 228 6.67 -26.21 48.05
N GLU A 229 7.63 -26.97 47.54
CA GLU A 229 7.71 -28.42 47.75
C GLU A 229 7.91 -28.75 49.25
N GLY A 230 8.76 -28.01 49.95
CA GLY A 230 8.94 -28.15 51.40
C GLY A 230 7.67 -27.86 52.20
N LYS A 231 6.96 -26.78 51.87
CA LYS A 231 5.67 -26.42 52.50
C LYS A 231 4.58 -27.43 52.20
N LEU A 232 4.50 -27.92 50.96
CA LEU A 232 3.54 -28.94 50.56
C LEU A 232 3.77 -30.24 51.33
N GLU A 233 5.02 -30.65 51.51
CA GLU A 233 5.35 -31.84 52.28
C GLU A 233 5.00 -31.67 53.77
N ALA A 234 5.23 -30.50 54.36
CA ALA A 234 4.80 -30.19 55.73
C ALA A 234 3.28 -30.29 55.88
N VAL A 235 2.52 -29.68 54.97
CA VAL A 235 1.05 -29.76 54.96
C VAL A 235 0.57 -31.20 54.76
N ASN A 236 1.18 -31.96 53.86
CA ASN A 236 0.84 -33.37 53.65
C ASN A 236 1.08 -34.20 54.91
N ASN A 237 2.15 -33.93 55.66
CA ASN A 237 2.42 -34.58 56.93
C ASN A 237 1.36 -34.24 57.99
N GLU A 238 0.94 -32.98 58.10
CA GLU A 238 -0.15 -32.56 59.00
C GLU A 238 -1.50 -33.18 58.61
N VAL A 239 -1.86 -33.15 57.33
CA VAL A 239 -3.10 -33.77 56.82
C VAL A 239 -3.10 -35.28 57.09
N ARG A 240 -1.96 -35.95 56.97
CA ARG A 240 -1.83 -37.37 57.32
C ARG A 240 -2.04 -37.62 58.82
N GLY A 241 -1.50 -36.74 59.66
CA GLY A 241 -1.73 -36.76 61.11
C GLY A 241 -3.21 -36.58 61.45
N LEU A 242 -3.86 -35.56 60.88
CA LEU A 242 -5.30 -35.30 61.06
C LEU A 242 -6.15 -36.45 60.53
N LYS A 243 -5.79 -37.04 59.38
CA LYS A 243 -6.47 -38.21 58.83
C LYS A 243 -6.37 -39.41 59.78
N THR A 244 -5.21 -39.63 60.39
CA THR A 244 -5.01 -40.73 61.35
C THR A 244 -5.87 -40.51 62.59
N ALA A 245 -5.83 -39.30 63.17
CA ALA A 245 -6.66 -38.93 64.32
C ALA A 245 -8.18 -38.99 64.00
N LEU A 246 -8.58 -38.63 62.78
CA LEU A 246 -9.96 -38.72 62.33
C LEU A 246 -10.42 -40.18 62.18
N VAL A 247 -9.57 -41.06 61.65
CA VAL A 247 -9.85 -42.51 61.55
C VAL A 247 -9.96 -43.14 62.94
N GLU A 248 -9.04 -42.83 63.86
CA GLU A 248 -9.11 -43.28 65.25
C GLU A 248 -10.38 -42.79 65.94
N GLY A 249 -10.74 -41.51 65.74
CA GLY A 249 -11.99 -40.95 66.24
C GLY A 249 -13.24 -41.58 65.61
N PHE A 250 -13.20 -41.96 64.33
CA PHE A 250 -14.28 -42.69 63.68
C PHE A 250 -14.38 -44.14 64.17
N ASP A 251 -13.29 -44.81 64.50
CA ASP A 251 -13.32 -46.16 65.06
C ASP A 251 -13.86 -46.15 66.50
N GLU A 252 -13.49 -45.16 67.32
CA GLU A 252 -14.12 -44.94 68.64
C GLU A 252 -15.62 -44.61 68.51
N MET A 253 -15.98 -43.79 67.53
CA MET A 253 -17.37 -43.43 67.25
C MET A 253 -18.16 -44.60 66.65
N LYS A 254 -17.50 -45.51 65.92
CA LYS A 254 -18.05 -46.76 65.40
C LYS A 254 -18.38 -47.73 66.54
N ASP A 255 -17.53 -47.84 67.55
CA ASP A 255 -17.81 -48.62 68.76
C ASP A 255 -18.98 -48.04 69.58
N VAL A 256 -19.18 -46.72 69.54
CA VAL A 256 -20.37 -46.06 70.09
C VAL A 256 -21.60 -46.26 69.20
N LEU A 257 -21.43 -46.21 67.87
CA LEU A 257 -22.49 -46.42 66.88
C LEU A 257 -23.00 -47.85 66.87
N VAL A 258 -22.17 -48.87 67.05
CA VAL A 258 -22.63 -50.27 67.20
C VAL A 258 -23.51 -50.43 68.45
N LYS A 259 -23.18 -49.73 69.55
CA LYS A 259 -24.02 -49.67 70.76
C LYS A 259 -25.28 -48.82 70.59
N MET A 260 -25.29 -47.90 69.62
CA MET A 260 -26.46 -47.10 69.25
C MET A 260 -27.30 -47.79 68.16
N GLU A 261 -26.74 -48.62 67.28
CA GLU A 261 -27.43 -49.38 66.23
C GLU A 261 -28.46 -50.33 66.84
N ASP A 262 -28.12 -51.02 67.94
CA ASP A 262 -29.06 -51.82 68.74
C ASP A 262 -30.23 -50.99 69.32
N LYS A 263 -30.03 -49.68 69.55
CA LYS A 263 -31.06 -48.72 70.02
C LYS A 263 -31.76 -47.94 68.90
N ILE A 264 -31.15 -47.88 67.73
CA ILE A 264 -31.62 -47.20 66.53
C ILE A 264 -32.51 -48.15 65.72
N GLU A 265 -32.28 -49.47 65.72
CA GLU A 265 -33.15 -50.43 65.03
C GLU A 265 -34.58 -50.47 65.63
N GLU A 266 -34.71 -50.16 66.93
CA GLU A 266 -36.00 -50.00 67.62
C GLU A 266 -36.69 -48.65 67.30
N ASN A 267 -35.93 -47.60 67.01
CA ASN A 267 -36.44 -46.25 66.69
C ASN A 267 -36.55 -45.95 65.17
N ALA A 268 -35.87 -46.72 64.31
CA ALA A 268 -35.86 -46.58 62.86
C ALA A 268 -37.15 -47.08 62.18
N ARG A 269 -38.04 -47.78 62.91
CA ARG A 269 -39.42 -48.01 62.47
C ARG A 269 -40.32 -46.76 62.55
N LYS A 270 -39.89 -45.67 63.20
CA LYS A 270 -40.72 -44.47 63.46
C LYS A 270 -40.32 -43.20 62.71
N VAL A 271 -39.19 -43.16 62.00
CA VAL A 271 -38.71 -41.94 61.32
C VAL A 271 -38.26 -42.25 59.88
N ARG A 272 -39.19 -42.69 59.04
CA ARG A 272 -39.08 -42.57 57.57
C ARG A 272 -40.05 -41.47 57.14
N ASN A 273 -39.66 -40.21 57.30
CA ASN A 273 -40.24 -39.05 56.61
C ASN A 273 -39.57 -37.78 57.11
N THR A 274 -38.56 -37.29 56.40
CA THR A 274 -38.28 -35.86 56.27
C THR A 274 -37.49 -35.64 54.99
N ALA A 275 -38.09 -34.92 54.05
CA ALA A 275 -37.50 -34.42 52.84
C ALA A 275 -36.55 -33.25 53.17
N SER A 276 -35.32 -33.31 52.65
CA SER A 276 -34.42 -32.16 52.58
C SER A 276 -34.69 -31.43 51.28
N GLY A 277 -34.93 -30.12 51.36
CA GLY A 277 -35.29 -29.25 50.24
C GLY A 277 -34.11 -28.85 49.37
N ASP A 278 -33.48 -29.81 48.71
CA ASP A 278 -32.50 -29.52 47.66
C ASP A 278 -33.25 -29.10 46.38
N LYS A 279 -32.82 -27.99 45.77
CA LYS A 279 -33.31 -27.56 44.46
C LYS A 279 -32.86 -28.55 43.40
N GLU A 280 -33.68 -29.56 43.14
CA GLU A 280 -33.35 -30.69 42.28
C GLU A 280 -33.81 -30.52 40.83
N ASN A 281 -34.49 -29.43 40.47
CA ASN A 281 -35.13 -29.30 39.17
C ASN A 281 -34.69 -28.04 38.40
N ILE A 282 -34.68 -28.15 37.08
CA ILE A 282 -34.44 -27.03 36.16
C ILE A 282 -35.69 -26.84 35.31
N ILE A 283 -36.30 -25.66 35.35
CA ILE A 283 -37.40 -25.30 34.44
C ILE A 283 -36.83 -24.54 33.26
N VAL A 284 -37.21 -24.94 32.05
CA VAL A 284 -36.84 -24.30 30.79
C VAL A 284 -38.10 -23.84 30.07
N ALA A 285 -38.17 -22.55 29.73
CA ALA A 285 -39.40 -21.93 29.25
C ALA A 285 -39.18 -21.07 28.00
N GLY A 286 -40.10 -21.21 27.04
CA GLY A 286 -40.12 -20.39 25.83
C GLY A 286 -38.92 -20.62 24.92
N GLY A 287 -38.60 -19.58 24.16
CA GLY A 287 -37.64 -19.59 23.06
C GLY A 287 -38.27 -19.12 21.76
N TYR A 288 -37.44 -18.79 20.77
CA TYR A 288 -37.93 -18.26 19.49
C TYR A 288 -38.88 -19.26 18.82
N GLY A 289 -40.13 -18.86 18.58
CA GLY A 289 -41.15 -19.69 17.93
C GLY A 289 -41.83 -20.75 18.81
N THR A 290 -41.51 -20.84 20.11
CA THR A 290 -42.09 -21.82 21.04
C THR A 290 -42.62 -21.18 22.34
N ASP A 291 -43.65 -21.81 22.89
CA ASP A 291 -44.27 -21.55 24.19
C ASP A 291 -44.08 -22.74 25.14
N SER A 292 -43.36 -23.78 24.72
CA SER A 292 -43.18 -24.99 25.51
C SER A 292 -42.40 -24.73 26.80
N VAL A 293 -42.87 -25.34 27.88
CA VAL A 293 -42.22 -25.35 29.19
C VAL A 293 -41.92 -26.80 29.56
N GLU A 294 -40.69 -27.06 29.95
CA GLU A 294 -40.22 -28.39 30.33
C GLU A 294 -39.44 -28.30 31.64
N MET A 295 -39.58 -29.32 32.48
CA MET A 295 -38.83 -29.45 33.73
C MET A 295 -37.90 -30.65 33.66
N PHE A 296 -36.63 -30.43 33.95
CA PHE A 296 -35.63 -31.48 34.07
C PHE A 296 -35.40 -31.80 35.54
N ASN A 297 -35.62 -33.06 35.92
CA ASN A 297 -35.25 -33.55 37.23
C ASN A 297 -33.77 -33.99 37.22
N TRP A 298 -32.95 -33.31 38.01
CA TRP A 298 -31.50 -33.54 38.04
C TRP A 298 -31.13 -34.94 38.53
N ARG A 299 -31.85 -35.44 39.53
CA ARG A 299 -31.56 -36.73 40.18
C ARG A 299 -31.97 -37.91 39.31
N GLN A 300 -33.15 -37.84 38.69
CA GLN A 300 -33.72 -38.87 37.84
C GLN A 300 -33.22 -38.79 36.39
N ARG A 301 -32.67 -37.63 35.98
CA ARG A 301 -32.25 -37.35 34.60
C ARG A 301 -33.41 -37.46 33.62
N THR A 302 -34.59 -37.00 34.01
CA THR A 302 -35.82 -37.12 33.21
C THR A 302 -36.46 -35.77 32.95
N TRP A 303 -37.02 -35.61 31.76
CA TRP A 303 -37.81 -34.46 31.36
C TRP A 303 -39.29 -34.71 31.60
N SER A 304 -39.99 -33.69 32.11
CA SER A 304 -41.44 -33.68 32.27
C SER A 304 -42.01 -32.41 31.63
N PRO A 305 -43.07 -32.49 30.81
CA PRO A 305 -43.72 -31.31 30.27
C PRO A 305 -44.49 -30.56 31.37
N LEU A 306 -44.46 -29.23 31.33
CA LEU A 306 -45.29 -28.35 32.15
C LEU A 306 -46.27 -27.58 31.27
N GLN A 307 -47.19 -26.84 31.89
CA GLN A 307 -48.11 -25.98 31.13
C GLN A 307 -47.32 -24.99 30.25
N SER A 308 -47.63 -24.97 28.95
CA SER A 308 -47.07 -24.01 28.01
C SER A 308 -47.32 -22.56 28.45
N LEU A 309 -46.42 -21.67 28.06
CA LEU A 309 -46.58 -20.24 28.25
C LEU A 309 -47.88 -19.76 27.58
N PRO A 310 -48.59 -18.77 28.15
CA PRO A 310 -49.79 -18.21 27.53
C PRO A 310 -49.55 -17.62 26.13
N LYS A 311 -48.31 -17.17 25.89
CA LYS A 311 -47.83 -16.66 24.59
C LYS A 311 -46.42 -17.18 24.36
N LYS A 312 -46.08 -17.46 23.10
CA LYS A 312 -44.69 -17.69 22.67
C LYS A 312 -43.85 -16.49 23.06
N ARG A 313 -42.77 -16.74 23.79
CA ARG A 313 -41.93 -15.69 24.38
C ARG A 313 -40.46 -16.08 24.28
N TYR A 314 -39.63 -15.15 23.85
CA TYR A 314 -38.17 -15.33 23.77
C TYR A 314 -37.45 -14.08 24.26
N ALA A 315 -36.14 -14.18 24.50
CA ALA A 315 -35.30 -13.07 24.97
C ALA A 315 -35.78 -12.43 26.30
N ALA A 316 -36.48 -13.22 27.11
CA ALA A 316 -36.93 -12.86 28.45
C ALA A 316 -35.92 -13.37 29.49
N THR A 317 -35.99 -12.82 30.69
CA THR A 317 -35.24 -13.31 31.84
C THR A 317 -36.15 -14.10 32.77
N SER A 318 -35.61 -15.03 33.56
CA SER A 318 -36.37 -15.75 34.59
C SER A 318 -35.66 -15.79 35.92
N PHE A 319 -36.44 -15.73 36.99
CA PHE A 319 -35.97 -15.82 38.38
C PHE A 319 -37.02 -16.50 39.26
N VAL A 320 -36.61 -16.95 40.44
CA VAL A 320 -37.51 -17.49 41.46
C VAL A 320 -37.73 -16.44 42.54
N PHE A 321 -38.99 -16.12 42.82
CA PHE A 321 -39.37 -15.19 43.89
C PHE A 321 -40.67 -15.66 44.54
N ASN A 322 -40.72 -15.69 45.87
CA ASN A 322 -41.89 -16.10 46.66
C ASN A 322 -42.56 -17.41 46.17
N ASN A 323 -41.78 -18.49 46.01
CA ASN A 323 -42.24 -19.79 45.50
C ASN A 323 -42.87 -19.74 44.10
N HIS A 324 -42.52 -18.75 43.28
CA HIS A 324 -42.91 -18.72 41.88
C HIS A 324 -41.69 -18.62 40.99
N VAL A 325 -41.67 -19.40 39.91
CA VAL A 325 -40.86 -19.04 38.75
C VAL A 325 -41.55 -17.89 38.04
N THR A 326 -40.82 -16.81 37.82
CA THR A 326 -41.30 -15.61 37.12
C THR A 326 -40.48 -15.41 35.86
N ILE A 327 -41.16 -15.10 34.76
CA ILE A 327 -40.55 -14.75 33.47
C ILE A 327 -40.86 -13.28 33.18
N ALA A 328 -39.83 -12.47 33.00
CA ALA A 328 -39.95 -11.02 32.85
C ALA A 328 -39.57 -10.55 31.45
N GLY A 329 -40.46 -9.76 30.84
CA GLY A 329 -40.24 -9.10 29.55
C GLY A 329 -40.06 -10.07 28.38
N GLY A 330 -39.20 -9.67 27.45
CA GLY A 330 -38.93 -10.40 26.21
C GLY A 330 -39.85 -9.99 25.07
N CYS A 331 -39.90 -10.83 24.05
CA CYS A 331 -40.69 -10.59 22.83
C CYS A 331 -41.73 -11.68 22.66
N CYS A 332 -42.98 -11.26 22.49
CA CYS A 332 -44.08 -12.10 22.06
C CYS A 332 -44.43 -11.76 20.59
N SER A 333 -45.58 -11.13 20.34
CA SER A 333 -45.88 -10.46 19.06
C SER A 333 -45.23 -9.08 18.95
N ASP A 334 -44.92 -8.47 20.08
CA ASP A 334 -44.22 -7.19 20.26
C ASP A 334 -43.34 -7.31 21.52
N PHE A 335 -42.50 -6.32 21.79
CA PHE A 335 -41.76 -6.23 23.06
C PHE A 335 -42.73 -5.99 24.21
N VAL A 336 -42.52 -6.71 25.31
CA VAL A 336 -43.42 -6.67 26.48
C VAL A 336 -42.67 -6.23 27.74
N ASP A 337 -43.40 -5.57 28.61
CA ASP A 337 -42.99 -5.17 29.97
C ASP A 337 -43.65 -6.04 31.04
N ASP A 338 -44.52 -6.97 30.64
CA ASP A 338 -45.26 -7.82 31.55
C ASP A 338 -44.38 -8.93 32.15
N MET A 339 -44.83 -9.43 33.29
CA MET A 339 -44.24 -10.57 33.97
C MET A 339 -45.34 -11.63 34.16
N ILE A 340 -44.99 -12.89 33.91
CA ILE A 340 -45.87 -14.04 34.18
C ILE A 340 -45.19 -14.94 35.18
N ARG A 341 -45.97 -15.60 36.03
CA ARG A 341 -45.45 -16.44 37.11
C ARG A 341 -46.24 -17.72 37.26
N MET A 342 -45.55 -18.78 37.67
CA MET A 342 -46.11 -20.10 37.94
C MET A 342 -45.63 -20.55 39.32
N ASN A 343 -46.55 -21.05 40.15
CA ASN A 343 -46.22 -21.57 41.47
C ASN A 343 -45.36 -22.84 41.33
N ILE A 344 -44.30 -22.94 42.12
CA ILE A 344 -43.38 -24.10 42.13
C ILE A 344 -43.43 -24.89 43.44
N ASN A 345 -44.31 -24.52 44.37
CA ASN A 345 -44.54 -25.25 45.62
C ASN A 345 -46.04 -25.56 45.81
N PRO A 346 -46.46 -26.84 45.68
CA PRO A 346 -45.64 -28.03 45.43
C PRO A 346 -45.01 -28.05 44.01
N ASN A 347 -44.09 -28.99 43.75
CA ASN A 347 -43.43 -29.14 42.44
C ASN A 347 -44.46 -29.06 41.30
N PRO A 348 -44.21 -28.23 40.28
CA PRO A 348 -45.20 -27.97 39.26
C PRO A 348 -45.40 -29.18 38.35
N ASP A 349 -46.60 -29.29 37.82
CA ASP A 349 -47.01 -30.28 36.84
C ASP A 349 -47.86 -29.65 35.72
N LEU A 350 -48.48 -30.46 34.86
CA LEU A 350 -49.35 -29.99 33.78
C LEU A 350 -50.62 -29.25 34.26
N SER A 351 -51.04 -29.45 35.51
CA SER A 351 -52.19 -28.77 36.12
C SER A 351 -51.82 -27.43 36.73
N THR A 352 -50.52 -27.14 36.86
CA THR A 352 -50.03 -25.90 37.45
C THR A 352 -50.12 -24.78 36.41
N HIS A 353 -50.89 -23.74 36.73
CA HIS A 353 -51.21 -22.68 35.78
C HIS A 353 -50.31 -21.44 35.88
N TRP A 354 -50.02 -20.82 34.73
CA TRP A 354 -49.45 -19.47 34.66
C TRP A 354 -50.48 -18.44 35.12
N SER A 355 -49.98 -17.41 35.81
CA SER A 355 -50.75 -16.24 36.24
C SER A 355 -49.98 -14.97 35.90
N ASP A 356 -50.71 -13.87 35.69
CA ASP A 356 -50.10 -12.56 35.53
C ASP A 356 -49.46 -12.12 36.85
N CYS A 357 -48.25 -11.58 36.76
CA CYS A 357 -47.63 -10.88 37.87
C CYS A 357 -48.08 -9.41 37.83
N PRO A 358 -48.50 -8.82 38.97
CA PRO A 358 -48.95 -7.43 38.99
C PRO A 358 -47.83 -6.42 38.68
N VAL A 359 -46.58 -6.87 38.72
CA VAL A 359 -45.38 -6.05 38.50
C VAL A 359 -45.03 -6.02 37.03
N LYS A 360 -44.66 -4.85 36.55
CA LYS A 360 -44.14 -4.63 35.21
C LYS A 360 -42.68 -4.22 35.27
N LEU A 361 -41.95 -4.53 34.21
CA LEU A 361 -40.63 -3.97 33.98
C LEU A 361 -40.72 -2.45 33.79
N PRO A 362 -39.62 -1.72 34.06
CA PRO A 362 -39.53 -0.26 33.83
C PRO A 362 -39.87 0.17 32.39
N GLY A 363 -39.76 -0.75 31.43
CA GLY A 363 -40.23 -0.59 30.08
C GLY A 363 -40.31 -1.91 29.33
N LYS A 364 -40.79 -1.86 28.08
CA LYS A 364 -40.77 -3.00 27.17
C LYS A 364 -39.33 -3.32 26.80
N LEU A 365 -38.82 -4.49 27.18
CA LEU A 365 -37.39 -4.82 27.04
C LEU A 365 -37.18 -6.25 26.53
N VAL A 366 -36.26 -6.40 25.59
CA VAL A 366 -35.71 -7.68 25.12
C VAL A 366 -34.20 -7.73 25.33
N TYR A 367 -33.65 -8.94 25.51
CA TYR A 367 -32.20 -9.15 25.65
C TYR A 367 -31.56 -8.36 26.81
N HIS A 368 -32.38 -8.00 27.79
CA HIS A 368 -31.94 -7.41 29.06
C HIS A 368 -31.46 -8.54 29.98
N SER A 369 -30.67 -8.17 31.00
CA SER A 369 -30.33 -9.09 32.09
C SER A 369 -30.99 -8.61 33.38
N SER A 370 -31.45 -9.56 34.21
CA SER A 370 -32.08 -9.24 35.49
C SER A 370 -31.56 -10.13 36.62
N VAL A 371 -31.48 -9.56 37.82
CA VAL A 371 -31.09 -10.25 39.05
C VAL A 371 -31.94 -9.79 40.23
N LEU A 372 -32.04 -10.62 41.26
CA LEU A 372 -32.73 -10.26 42.50
C LEU A 372 -31.73 -9.74 43.54
N TYR A 373 -32.00 -8.57 44.12
CA TYR A 373 -31.24 -7.97 45.22
C TYR A 373 -32.22 -7.43 46.27
N ASN A 374 -32.17 -7.93 47.50
CA ASN A 374 -33.06 -7.52 48.61
C ASN A 374 -34.55 -7.46 48.22
N ASP A 375 -35.08 -8.56 47.66
CA ASP A 375 -36.47 -8.69 47.18
C ASP A 375 -36.88 -7.69 46.06
N GLN A 376 -35.91 -7.01 45.46
CA GLN A 376 -36.11 -6.13 44.33
C GLN A 376 -35.47 -6.72 43.08
N LEU A 377 -36.09 -6.46 41.93
CA LEU A 377 -35.56 -6.84 40.64
C LEU A 377 -34.66 -5.71 40.13
N ILE A 378 -33.39 -6.01 39.92
CA ILE A 378 -32.51 -5.10 39.19
C ILE A 378 -32.46 -5.54 37.73
N VAL A 379 -32.72 -4.61 36.83
CA VAL A 379 -32.77 -4.82 35.38
C VAL A 379 -31.68 -3.97 34.75
N THR A 380 -30.91 -4.57 33.86
CA THR A 380 -29.77 -3.90 33.20
C THR A 380 -29.90 -4.01 31.69
N GLY A 381 -29.79 -2.87 31.02
CA GLY A 381 -29.73 -2.76 29.56
C GLY A 381 -30.92 -3.38 28.82
N GLY A 382 -30.63 -4.02 27.68
CA GLY A 382 -31.60 -4.55 26.73
C GLY A 382 -31.98 -3.56 25.64
N HIS A 383 -32.94 -3.95 24.80
CA HIS A 383 -33.45 -3.13 23.70
C HIS A 383 -34.94 -2.84 23.88
N ASN A 384 -35.34 -1.58 23.73
CA ASN A 384 -36.70 -1.11 24.01
C ASN A 384 -37.54 -0.74 22.77
N GLY A 385 -37.01 -1.01 21.57
CA GLY A 385 -37.64 -0.64 20.29
C GLY A 385 -37.12 0.67 19.72
N ASN A 386 -36.77 1.63 20.59
CA ASN A 386 -36.18 2.91 20.20
C ASN A 386 -34.65 2.88 20.21
N GLY A 387 -34.05 1.94 20.94
CA GLY A 387 -32.60 1.73 20.96
C GLY A 387 -32.17 0.78 22.07
N VAL A 388 -30.86 0.71 22.25
CA VAL A 388 -30.20 -0.06 23.31
C VAL A 388 -30.15 0.78 24.58
N SER A 389 -30.53 0.19 25.70
CA SER A 389 -30.55 0.83 27.01
C SER A 389 -29.20 0.68 27.71
N ASP A 390 -28.80 1.74 28.40
CA ASP A 390 -27.70 1.76 29.38
C ASP A 390 -28.23 1.80 30.83
N CYS A 391 -29.55 1.83 31.04
CA CYS A 391 -30.12 1.98 32.38
C CYS A 391 -29.84 0.74 33.27
N ILE A 392 -29.60 1.03 34.55
CA ILE A 392 -29.66 0.09 35.66
C ILE A 392 -30.88 0.49 36.49
N ASP A 393 -31.96 -0.26 36.33
CA ASP A 393 -33.26 0.05 36.93
C ASP A 393 -33.58 -0.91 38.07
N GLU A 394 -34.15 -0.39 39.15
CA GLU A 394 -34.66 -1.16 40.29
C GLU A 394 -36.20 -1.17 40.24
N GLY A 395 -36.79 -2.36 40.27
CA GLY A 395 -38.23 -2.58 40.35
C GLY A 395 -38.62 -3.34 41.61
N GLN A 396 -39.56 -2.80 42.38
CA GLN A 396 -40.09 -3.48 43.56
C GLN A 396 -41.02 -4.63 43.16
N LEU A 397 -40.75 -5.84 43.65
CA LEU A 397 -41.59 -7.01 43.40
C LEU A 397 -42.77 -7.13 44.36
N THR A 398 -42.81 -6.28 45.39
CA THR A 398 -43.89 -6.15 46.37
C THR A 398 -44.55 -4.78 46.27
N PRO A 399 -45.81 -4.62 46.74
CA PRO A 399 -46.44 -3.30 46.82
C PRO A 399 -45.53 -2.29 47.52
N PRO A 400 -45.38 -1.05 47.01
CA PRO A 400 -46.20 -0.38 46.00
C PRO A 400 -45.84 -0.62 44.52
N TYR A 401 -44.97 -1.58 44.19
CA TYR A 401 -44.56 -1.90 42.80
C TYR A 401 -43.96 -0.71 42.04
N THR A 402 -43.13 0.07 42.73
CA THR A 402 -42.46 1.21 42.12
C THR A 402 -41.22 0.77 41.33
N ALA A 403 -40.89 1.52 40.28
CA ALA A 403 -39.65 1.36 39.53
C ALA A 403 -38.90 2.69 39.52
N LYS A 404 -37.56 2.64 39.60
CA LYS A 404 -36.69 3.81 39.48
C LYS A 404 -35.39 3.43 38.80
N THR A 405 -34.78 4.38 38.10
CA THR A 405 -33.42 4.22 37.59
C THR A 405 -32.42 4.51 38.69
N LEU A 406 -31.53 3.56 38.97
CA LEU A 406 -30.46 3.72 39.96
C LEU A 406 -29.26 4.45 39.36
N SER A 407 -28.81 3.99 38.19
CA SER A 407 -27.63 4.49 37.49
C SER A 407 -27.68 4.16 36.01
N ARG A 408 -26.60 4.50 35.29
CA ARG A 408 -26.39 4.14 33.90
C ARG A 408 -25.03 3.46 33.74
N MET A 409 -25.01 2.39 32.95
CA MET A 409 -23.79 1.74 32.52
C MET A 409 -22.96 2.71 31.67
N PRO A 410 -21.62 2.58 31.63
CA PRO A 410 -20.77 3.42 30.78
C PRO A 410 -21.12 3.35 29.29
N GLU A 411 -21.62 2.18 28.87
CA GLU A 411 -22.03 1.89 27.50
C GLU A 411 -23.42 1.24 27.54
N PRO A 412 -24.33 1.55 26.60
CA PRO A 412 -25.58 0.81 26.44
C PRO A 412 -25.30 -0.63 26.03
N ARG A 413 -26.07 -1.59 26.54
CA ARG A 413 -25.81 -3.02 26.29
C ARG A 413 -27.09 -3.81 26.08
N LEU A 414 -27.04 -4.72 25.12
CA LEU A 414 -27.94 -5.87 25.03
C LEU A 414 -27.11 -7.14 24.86
N TYR A 415 -27.72 -8.31 25.11
CA TYR A 415 -27.03 -9.61 25.04
C TYR A 415 -25.86 -9.75 26.03
N HIS A 416 -25.74 -8.83 26.99
CA HIS A 416 -24.80 -8.93 28.10
C HIS A 416 -25.37 -9.85 29.18
N SER A 417 -24.52 -10.20 30.13
CA SER A 417 -24.97 -10.88 31.34
C SER A 417 -24.64 -10.06 32.58
N THR A 418 -25.51 -10.16 33.59
CA THR A 418 -25.33 -9.53 34.89
C THR A 418 -25.38 -10.58 36.00
N GLN A 419 -24.39 -10.56 36.90
CA GLN A 419 -24.30 -11.44 38.07
C GLN A 419 -24.21 -10.62 39.34
N LEU A 420 -24.95 -11.01 40.38
CA LEU A 420 -24.91 -10.35 41.69
C LEU A 420 -23.77 -10.92 42.55
N PHE A 421 -22.91 -10.04 43.06
CA PHE A 421 -21.85 -10.28 44.02
C PHE A 421 -22.06 -9.39 45.24
N ASP A 422 -22.64 -9.96 46.30
CA ASP A 422 -22.98 -9.26 47.54
C ASP A 422 -23.81 -7.98 47.27
N ASP A 423 -23.22 -6.80 47.38
CA ASP A 423 -23.83 -5.50 47.10
C ASP A 423 -23.41 -4.89 45.75
N SER A 424 -22.91 -5.70 44.82
CA SER A 424 -22.38 -5.25 43.53
C SER A 424 -22.87 -6.10 42.37
N LEU A 425 -23.09 -5.47 41.22
CA LEU A 425 -23.47 -6.12 39.97
C LEU A 425 -22.26 -6.22 39.07
N LEU A 426 -21.89 -7.42 38.68
CA LEU A 426 -20.91 -7.65 37.64
C LEU A 426 -21.62 -7.78 36.29
N ILE A 427 -21.39 -6.82 35.41
CA ILE A 427 -21.98 -6.70 34.08
C ILE A 427 -20.87 -6.98 33.07
N MET A 428 -21.06 -7.98 32.20
CA MET A 428 -19.98 -8.46 31.31
C MET A 428 -20.47 -8.57 29.88
N GLY A 429 -19.58 -8.22 28.94
CA GLY A 429 -19.77 -8.43 27.51
C GLY A 429 -21.02 -7.75 26.94
N GLY A 430 -21.65 -8.42 25.99
CA GLY A 430 -22.81 -7.92 25.24
C GLY A 430 -22.40 -7.11 24.02
N SER A 431 -23.36 -6.37 23.48
CA SER A 431 -23.17 -5.49 22.32
C SER A 431 -23.80 -4.13 22.56
N THR A 432 -23.22 -3.10 21.99
CA THR A 432 -23.68 -1.70 22.09
C THR A 432 -24.81 -1.40 21.10
N THR A 433 -24.90 -2.18 20.03
CA THR A 433 -25.92 -2.13 18.99
C THR A 433 -26.52 -3.52 18.76
N ALA A 434 -27.69 -3.60 18.11
CA ALA A 434 -28.24 -4.87 17.64
C ALA A 434 -27.50 -5.45 16.41
N SER A 435 -26.25 -4.99 16.15
CA SER A 435 -25.42 -5.36 15.01
C SER A 435 -24.13 -6.05 15.48
N TYR A 436 -23.66 -7.05 14.74
CA TYR A 436 -22.66 -8.01 15.22
C TYR A 436 -21.16 -7.63 15.14
N PRO A 437 -20.66 -6.49 14.60
CA PRO A 437 -19.24 -6.17 14.77
C PRO A 437 -18.93 -5.45 16.09
N ASP A 438 -19.91 -5.21 16.95
CA ASP A 438 -19.82 -4.30 18.11
C ASP A 438 -19.99 -5.03 19.45
N ASN A 439 -19.39 -6.23 19.54
CA ASN A 439 -19.35 -6.99 20.77
C ASN A 439 -18.31 -6.39 21.72
N LEU A 440 -18.58 -6.51 23.03
CA LEU A 440 -17.76 -5.94 24.08
C LEU A 440 -16.98 -7.05 24.81
N SER A 441 -15.75 -6.76 25.20
CA SER A 441 -15.00 -7.55 26.19
C SER A 441 -15.04 -6.91 27.58
N SER A 442 -15.64 -5.72 27.71
CA SER A 442 -15.61 -4.93 28.93
C SER A 442 -16.41 -5.57 30.06
N VAL A 443 -15.83 -5.51 31.26
CA VAL A 443 -16.39 -5.98 32.53
C VAL A 443 -16.59 -4.78 33.44
N VAL A 444 -17.83 -4.53 33.87
CA VAL A 444 -18.21 -3.40 34.71
C VAL A 444 -18.74 -3.92 36.02
N LEU A 445 -18.18 -3.45 37.14
CA LEU A 445 -18.68 -3.70 38.47
C LEU A 445 -19.44 -2.46 38.95
N TYR A 446 -20.74 -2.59 39.15
CA TYR A 446 -21.58 -1.53 39.71
C TYR A 446 -21.82 -1.78 41.20
N ASP A 447 -21.31 -0.89 42.05
CA ASP A 447 -21.54 -0.93 43.51
C ASP A 447 -22.90 -0.26 43.81
N ILE A 448 -23.88 -1.06 44.24
CA ILE A 448 -25.27 -0.62 44.44
C ILE A 448 -25.34 0.43 45.57
N LYS A 449 -24.51 0.29 46.61
CA LYS A 449 -24.54 1.18 47.77
C LYS A 449 -23.88 2.53 47.48
N LYS A 450 -22.76 2.51 46.74
CA LYS A 450 -22.06 3.74 46.34
C LYS A 450 -22.69 4.40 45.11
N ASN A 451 -23.50 3.66 44.37
CA ASN A 451 -24.07 4.07 43.10
C ASN A 451 -23.01 4.41 42.04
N GLU A 452 -21.93 3.64 41.97
CA GLU A 452 -20.77 3.89 41.12
C GLU A 452 -20.44 2.69 40.23
N CYS A 453 -20.10 2.94 38.97
CA CYS A 453 -19.59 1.95 38.03
C CYS A 453 -18.05 1.98 38.02
N LYS A 454 -17.43 0.83 38.26
CA LYS A 454 -15.98 0.61 38.14
C LYS A 454 -15.72 -0.32 36.96
N GLN A 455 -14.86 0.10 36.03
CA GLN A 455 -14.33 -0.78 34.99
C GLN A 455 -13.31 -1.75 35.62
N LEU A 456 -13.48 -3.06 35.36
CA LEU A 456 -12.50 -4.09 35.73
C LEU A 456 -11.72 -4.55 34.49
N ALA A 457 -10.71 -5.40 34.70
CA ALA A 457 -10.00 -6.07 33.61
C ALA A 457 -10.98 -6.75 32.63
N PRO A 458 -10.76 -6.59 31.31
CA PRO A 458 -11.67 -7.11 30.31
C PRO A 458 -11.56 -8.64 30.18
N LEU A 459 -12.56 -9.23 29.54
CA LEU A 459 -12.49 -10.59 29.04
C LEU A 459 -11.39 -10.75 27.98
N PRO A 460 -10.81 -11.96 27.80
CA PRO A 460 -9.79 -12.22 26.78
C PRO A 460 -10.22 -11.95 25.34
N TYR A 461 -11.53 -11.91 25.07
CA TYR A 461 -12.11 -11.65 23.77
C TYR A 461 -13.47 -10.96 23.91
N GLU A 462 -13.89 -10.29 22.83
CA GLU A 462 -15.20 -9.65 22.76
C GLU A 462 -16.32 -10.66 22.52
N VAL A 463 -17.39 -10.60 23.31
CA VAL A 463 -18.45 -11.61 23.30
C VAL A 463 -19.82 -11.06 23.66
N SER A 464 -20.84 -11.53 22.94
CA SER A 464 -22.25 -11.28 23.20
C SER A 464 -23.07 -12.58 23.15
N ASP A 465 -24.30 -12.55 23.64
CA ASP A 465 -25.24 -13.70 23.66
C ASP A 465 -24.67 -14.93 24.40
N MET A 466 -23.72 -14.68 25.30
CA MET A 466 -23.15 -15.66 26.22
C MET A 466 -24.08 -15.88 27.41
N ALA A 467 -23.94 -17.04 28.03
CA ALA A 467 -24.49 -17.25 29.36
C ALA A 467 -23.39 -17.09 30.40
N THR A 468 -23.73 -16.55 31.56
CA THR A 468 -22.83 -16.52 32.71
C THR A 468 -23.47 -17.17 33.91
N VAL A 469 -22.64 -17.80 34.74
CA VAL A 469 -23.06 -18.36 36.01
C VAL A 469 -22.06 -18.02 37.11
N ARG A 470 -22.56 -17.73 38.32
CA ARG A 470 -21.71 -17.52 39.49
C ARG A 470 -21.22 -18.85 40.05
N TRP A 471 -19.92 -18.91 40.36
CA TRP A 471 -19.27 -20.04 41.02
C TRP A 471 -18.33 -19.53 42.12
N GLY A 472 -18.86 -19.43 43.35
CA GLY A 472 -18.15 -18.80 44.48
C GLY A 472 -17.84 -17.32 44.21
N ASP A 473 -16.54 -16.98 44.24
CA ASP A 473 -15.98 -15.65 43.90
C ASP A 473 -15.70 -15.47 42.40
N ASN A 474 -16.04 -16.47 41.57
CA ASN A 474 -15.79 -16.46 40.14
C ASN A 474 -17.09 -16.35 39.35
N VAL A 475 -16.96 -15.90 38.11
CA VAL A 475 -18.00 -15.99 37.08
C VAL A 475 -17.50 -16.88 35.97
N ILE A 476 -18.32 -17.83 35.56
CA ILE A 476 -18.05 -18.64 34.38
C ILE A 476 -18.76 -17.98 33.21
N VAL A 477 -18.00 -17.61 32.18
CA VAL A 477 -18.50 -17.11 30.91
C VAL A 477 -18.47 -18.27 29.93
N ILE A 478 -19.62 -18.59 29.36
CA ILE A 478 -19.81 -19.78 28.54
C ILE A 478 -20.24 -19.30 27.17
N GLY A 479 -19.56 -19.75 26.11
CA GLY A 479 -19.85 -19.60 24.67
C GLY A 479 -20.31 -18.21 24.23
N GLY A 480 -21.34 -18.15 23.39
CA GLY A 480 -21.86 -16.91 22.81
C GLY A 480 -21.39 -16.69 21.37
N ILE A 481 -21.32 -15.42 20.95
CA ILE A 481 -20.88 -14.99 19.62
C ILE A 481 -19.69 -14.04 19.77
N ASP A 482 -18.63 -14.27 18.98
CA ASP A 482 -17.49 -13.34 18.88
C ASP A 482 -17.78 -12.16 17.93
N LYS A 483 -16.90 -11.16 17.90
CA LYS A 483 -17.03 -9.99 16.99
C LYS A 483 -17.02 -10.32 15.49
N ARG A 484 -16.66 -11.56 15.11
CA ARG A 484 -16.67 -12.05 13.72
C ARG A 484 -17.97 -12.78 13.37
N GLY A 485 -18.88 -12.94 14.34
CA GLY A 485 -20.13 -13.68 14.18
C GLY A 485 -19.99 -15.19 14.39
N ASN A 486 -18.82 -15.68 14.82
CA ASN A 486 -18.60 -17.10 15.08
C ASN A 486 -19.26 -17.49 16.40
N ARG A 487 -19.94 -18.65 16.39
CA ARG A 487 -20.46 -19.27 17.61
C ARG A 487 -19.30 -19.86 18.40
N LEU A 488 -19.33 -19.71 19.71
CA LEU A 488 -18.27 -20.14 20.61
C LEU A 488 -18.67 -21.37 21.41
N ASP A 489 -17.74 -22.29 21.60
CA ASP A 489 -17.74 -23.37 22.59
C ASP A 489 -16.87 -23.02 23.80
N THR A 490 -16.22 -21.86 23.74
CA THR A 490 -15.22 -21.43 24.71
C THR A 490 -15.83 -21.18 26.08
N VAL A 491 -15.10 -21.56 27.12
CA VAL A 491 -15.53 -21.39 28.50
C VAL A 491 -14.40 -20.74 29.28
N ILE A 492 -14.70 -19.67 29.99
CA ILE A 492 -13.75 -18.91 30.79
C ILE A 492 -14.24 -18.87 32.23
N ILE A 493 -13.34 -19.04 33.18
CA ILE A 493 -13.56 -18.63 34.57
C ILE A 493 -12.87 -17.29 34.79
N TYR A 494 -13.64 -16.30 35.26
CA TYR A 494 -13.17 -14.96 35.59
C TYR A 494 -13.28 -14.76 37.10
N ASN A 495 -12.17 -14.49 37.77
CA ASN A 495 -12.15 -14.20 39.20
C ASN A 495 -12.37 -12.70 39.43
N VAL A 496 -13.44 -12.36 40.15
CA VAL A 496 -13.84 -10.95 40.33
C VAL A 496 -12.86 -10.17 41.20
N LYS A 497 -12.18 -10.85 42.15
CA LYS A 497 -11.26 -10.22 43.10
C LYS A 497 -9.87 -9.98 42.51
N THR A 498 -9.34 -10.96 41.78
CA THR A 498 -8.00 -10.87 41.15
C THR A 498 -8.05 -10.25 39.76
N GLU A 499 -9.24 -10.09 39.18
CA GLU A 499 -9.45 -9.59 37.81
C GLU A 499 -8.71 -10.45 36.76
N GLN A 500 -8.48 -11.73 37.07
CA GLN A 500 -7.83 -12.69 36.18
C GLN A 500 -8.85 -13.62 35.55
N SER A 501 -8.60 -14.00 34.31
CA SER A 501 -9.36 -15.00 33.58
C SER A 501 -8.49 -16.19 33.21
N CYS A 502 -9.07 -17.40 33.23
CA CYS A 502 -8.44 -18.56 32.63
C CYS A 502 -9.45 -19.40 31.85
N MET A 503 -8.93 -20.13 30.87
CA MET A 503 -9.74 -21.01 30.02
C MET A 503 -10.10 -22.28 30.79
N LEU A 504 -11.34 -22.71 30.67
CA LEU A 504 -11.82 -24.02 31.07
C LEU A 504 -11.99 -24.92 29.84
N PRO A 505 -12.12 -26.24 30.03
CA PRO A 505 -12.45 -27.15 28.92
C PRO A 505 -13.66 -26.63 28.12
N PRO A 506 -13.57 -26.60 26.78
CA PRO A 506 -14.64 -26.07 25.94
C PRO A 506 -15.87 -27.01 25.97
N MET A 507 -17.04 -26.44 25.68
CA MET A 507 -18.27 -27.21 25.44
C MET A 507 -18.08 -28.19 24.27
N ARG A 508 -18.89 -29.26 24.19
CA ARG A 508 -18.82 -30.16 23.04
C ARG A 508 -19.41 -29.53 21.77
N CYS A 509 -20.37 -28.62 21.93
CA CYS A 509 -20.96 -27.89 20.82
C CYS A 509 -20.84 -26.38 21.01
N LYS A 510 -20.37 -25.71 19.96
CA LYS A 510 -20.46 -24.25 19.83
C LYS A 510 -21.91 -23.85 19.76
N ARG A 511 -22.28 -22.83 20.52
CA ARG A 511 -23.67 -22.38 20.60
C ARG A 511 -23.76 -20.92 21.00
N TRP A 512 -24.92 -20.32 20.75
CA TRP A 512 -25.34 -19.01 21.24
C TRP A 512 -26.83 -19.00 21.56
N GLY A 513 -27.30 -18.01 22.33
CA GLY A 513 -28.72 -17.89 22.68
C GLY A 513 -29.26 -19.12 23.45
N TYR A 514 -28.45 -19.75 24.28
CA TYR A 514 -28.86 -20.84 25.18
C TYR A 514 -29.05 -20.31 26.60
N ALA A 515 -29.56 -21.17 27.48
CA ALA A 515 -29.57 -20.91 28.91
C ALA A 515 -28.48 -21.75 29.59
N ALA A 516 -27.85 -21.20 30.63
CA ALA A 516 -26.97 -21.93 31.52
C ALA A 516 -27.39 -21.71 32.98
N VAL A 517 -27.32 -22.76 33.79
CA VAL A 517 -27.67 -22.73 35.21
C VAL A 517 -26.66 -23.54 36.02
N VAL A 518 -26.59 -23.28 37.33
CA VAL A 518 -25.76 -24.04 38.27
C VAL A 518 -26.63 -24.87 39.19
N ILE A 519 -26.36 -26.18 39.27
CA ILE A 519 -27.02 -27.12 40.18
C ILE A 519 -25.97 -28.01 40.86
N GLY A 520 -25.89 -27.90 42.19
CA GLY A 520 -24.80 -28.51 42.95
C GLY A 520 -23.44 -28.06 42.40
N ASN A 521 -22.57 -29.03 42.09
CA ASN A 521 -21.22 -28.80 41.55
C ASN A 521 -21.14 -28.80 40.00
N ASN A 522 -22.27 -28.52 39.34
CA ASN A 522 -22.37 -28.65 37.88
C ASN A 522 -22.97 -27.40 37.26
N ILE A 523 -22.40 -27.01 36.11
CA ILE A 523 -23.02 -26.08 35.18
C ILE A 523 -23.81 -26.91 34.17
N VAL A 524 -25.06 -26.55 33.92
CA VAL A 524 -25.90 -27.19 32.91
C VAL A 524 -26.21 -26.19 31.81
N VAL A 525 -25.89 -26.53 30.57
CA VAL A 525 -26.10 -25.72 29.38
C VAL A 525 -27.17 -26.38 28.51
N LEU A 526 -28.21 -25.63 28.16
CA LEU A 526 -29.41 -26.16 27.53
C LEU A 526 -29.70 -25.44 26.22
N GLY A 527 -29.81 -26.20 25.12
CA GLY A 527 -30.25 -25.69 23.81
C GLY A 527 -29.32 -24.65 23.19
N GLY A 528 -29.89 -23.65 22.52
CA GLY A 528 -29.19 -22.66 21.71
C GLY A 528 -29.27 -22.97 20.22
N GLU A 529 -28.47 -22.25 19.45
CA GLU A 529 -28.27 -22.48 18.02
C GLU A 529 -26.78 -22.72 17.75
N ASP A 530 -26.48 -23.74 16.95
CA ASP A 530 -25.10 -24.11 16.60
C ASP A 530 -24.52 -23.25 15.46
N GLU A 531 -23.28 -23.55 15.08
CA GLU A 531 -22.58 -22.85 13.98
C GLU A 531 -23.22 -23.11 12.60
N GLN A 532 -24.03 -24.17 12.44
CA GLN A 532 -24.79 -24.46 11.22
C GLN A 532 -26.16 -23.77 11.21
N GLY A 533 -26.51 -22.99 12.23
CA GLY A 533 -27.81 -22.34 12.35
C GLY A 533 -28.93 -23.31 12.77
N ARG A 534 -28.60 -24.49 13.31
CA ARG A 534 -29.58 -25.46 13.78
C ARG A 534 -29.89 -25.19 15.24
N SER A 535 -31.18 -25.10 15.56
CA SER A 535 -31.61 -25.06 16.95
C SER A 535 -31.36 -26.40 17.64
N LEU A 536 -30.80 -26.35 18.84
CA LEU A 536 -30.34 -27.52 19.58
C LEU A 536 -31.36 -28.01 20.62
N LYS A 537 -31.46 -29.34 20.74
CA LYS A 537 -32.11 -30.04 21.86
C LYS A 537 -31.11 -30.49 22.93
N SER A 538 -29.83 -30.47 22.58
CA SER A 538 -28.76 -31.02 23.39
C SER A 538 -28.61 -30.27 24.70
N VAL A 539 -28.30 -31.04 25.73
CA VAL A 539 -28.08 -30.58 27.08
C VAL A 539 -26.72 -31.13 27.50
N GLU A 540 -25.85 -30.25 27.96
CA GLU A 540 -24.50 -30.63 28.40
C GLU A 540 -24.29 -30.15 29.83
N ALA A 541 -23.53 -30.89 30.62
CA ALA A 541 -23.14 -30.47 31.95
C ALA A 541 -21.63 -30.51 32.15
N PHE A 542 -21.09 -29.45 32.72
CA PHE A 542 -19.70 -29.37 33.17
C PHE A 542 -19.64 -29.63 34.66
N ASN A 543 -18.78 -30.55 35.07
CA ASN A 543 -18.55 -30.87 36.46
C ASN A 543 -17.20 -30.28 36.93
N PHE A 544 -17.23 -29.52 38.02
CA PHE A 544 -16.03 -28.84 38.54
C PHE A 544 -15.07 -29.74 39.33
N GLU A 545 -15.50 -30.93 39.76
CA GLU A 545 -14.60 -31.92 40.38
C GLU A 545 -13.78 -32.64 39.32
N SER A 546 -14.42 -33.09 38.24
CA SER A 546 -13.75 -33.85 37.18
C SER A 546 -13.17 -32.98 36.07
N TYR A 547 -13.57 -31.71 35.98
CA TYR A 547 -13.24 -30.79 34.88
C TYR A 547 -13.61 -31.35 33.51
N THR A 548 -14.77 -32.00 33.39
CA THR A 548 -15.22 -32.60 32.13
C THR A 548 -16.66 -32.26 31.79
N TRP A 549 -16.94 -32.18 30.50
CA TRP A 549 -18.29 -32.10 29.94
C TRP A 549 -18.90 -33.47 29.71
N GLN A 550 -20.13 -33.66 30.18
CA GLN A 550 -20.96 -34.83 29.93
C GLN A 550 -22.26 -34.43 29.21
N GLU A 551 -22.73 -35.30 28.33
CA GLU A 551 -24.06 -35.15 27.73
C GLU A 551 -25.14 -35.58 28.72
N LEU A 552 -26.22 -34.81 28.76
CA LEU A 552 -27.43 -35.13 29.50
C LEU A 552 -28.56 -35.44 28.52
N PRO A 553 -29.65 -36.08 28.98
CA PRO A 553 -30.83 -36.33 28.16
C PRO A 553 -31.33 -35.04 27.49
N GLU A 554 -31.60 -35.13 26.19
CA GLU A 554 -32.04 -34.00 25.38
C GLU A 554 -33.44 -33.50 25.77
N MET A 555 -33.68 -32.21 25.54
CA MET A 555 -35.04 -31.64 25.60
C MET A 555 -35.93 -32.26 24.51
N SER A 556 -37.25 -32.24 24.71
CA SER A 556 -38.17 -32.73 23.66
C SER A 556 -38.19 -31.82 22.43
N ARG A 557 -37.99 -30.51 22.63
CA ARG A 557 -38.00 -29.49 21.56
C ARG A 557 -36.70 -28.70 21.54
N ALA A 558 -36.25 -28.42 20.31
CA ALA A 558 -35.11 -27.54 20.10
C ALA A 558 -35.53 -26.11 20.40
N ARG A 559 -34.65 -25.34 21.06
CA ARG A 559 -34.96 -23.96 21.46
C ARG A 559 -33.70 -23.11 21.58
N TRP A 560 -33.84 -21.83 21.27
CA TRP A 560 -32.83 -20.79 21.47
C TRP A 560 -33.52 -19.48 21.87
N ARG A 561 -32.78 -18.57 22.51
CA ARG A 561 -33.26 -17.37 23.22
C ARG A 561 -34.37 -17.67 24.23
N HIS A 562 -34.29 -18.84 24.85
CA HIS A 562 -35.17 -19.27 25.93
C HIS A 562 -34.55 -18.92 27.28
N THR A 563 -35.30 -19.11 28.35
CA THR A 563 -34.81 -18.90 29.71
C THR A 563 -34.85 -20.20 30.51
N ALA A 564 -33.96 -20.34 31.49
CA ALA A 564 -33.96 -21.45 32.41
C ALA A 564 -33.70 -20.99 33.84
N VAL A 565 -34.27 -21.71 34.81
CA VAL A 565 -34.06 -21.43 36.23
C VAL A 565 -34.06 -22.71 37.05
N VAL A 566 -33.30 -22.72 38.14
CA VAL A 566 -33.25 -23.82 39.10
C VAL A 566 -34.31 -23.59 40.17
N VAL A 567 -35.14 -24.61 40.43
CA VAL A 567 -36.29 -24.55 41.34
C VAL A 567 -36.20 -25.58 42.46
#